data_AF-Q97YN4-F1
#
_entry.id   AF-Q97YN4-F1
#
_cell.length_a   1.000
_cell.length_b   1.000
_cell.length_c   1.000
_cell.angle_alpha   90.00
_cell.angle_beta   90.00
_cell.angle_gamma   90.00
#
_symmetry.space_group_name_H-M   'P 1'
#
loop_
_entity.id
_entity.type
_entity.pdbx_description
1 polymer ?
#
loop_
_entity_poly.entity_id
_entity_poly.type
_entity_poly.pdbx_seq_one_letter_code
_entity_poly.pdbx_strand_id
1 'polypeptide(L)'
;MNYCIYATVFNNAPTLEESVKSVWRSDVTIVITDNYSTDSTWERLLELRKDYNLVLYRLKSTRGKGRGYSLKHCPENSITTYFDLDMRYNESFHKILEWAPRDKKILVNLVNGFVVKRETILEKGSWRDLNRAEDWEIVSRVGFDYFVPALIHAELRNELAREKRYAKGLKYYGRRFKNKLDVIRGLGYNWSDMKIAYSQHSIPYKIFVNAPSFVLAKLMGIYRNYKEYNNGVGTILSALDRMIDLKEIGINDKYFLFGGYWGFFSAYNLDKIIDEKLPSKVGRVRKLICNDDGLRYIKTLDGFDIIKLASFLKDKLECKEFNL
;
A
#
# COMPACT_ATOMS: atom_id res chain seq x y z
N MET A 1 1.46 -21.59 -15.95
CA MET A 1 0.58 -20.77 -15.07
C MET A 1 1.05 -19.35 -15.20
N ASN A 2 0.15 -18.39 -15.46
CA ASN A 2 0.58 -17.03 -15.84
C ASN A 2 0.51 -16.10 -14.62
N TYR A 3 1.66 -15.59 -14.20
CA TYR A 3 1.73 -14.49 -13.23
C TYR A 3 1.79 -13.16 -13.98
N CYS A 4 1.07 -12.16 -13.49
CA CYS A 4 1.21 -10.78 -13.95
C CYS A 4 1.52 -9.84 -12.79
N ILE A 5 2.71 -9.25 -12.82
CA ILE A 5 3.08 -8.20 -11.89
C ILE A 5 2.86 -6.87 -12.58
N TYR A 6 2.10 -5.95 -12.00
CA TYR A 6 1.73 -4.72 -12.69
C TYR A 6 2.01 -3.45 -11.88
N ALA A 7 2.32 -2.36 -12.56
CA ALA A 7 2.62 -1.09 -11.92
C ALA A 7 2.14 0.10 -12.73
N THR A 8 2.09 1.25 -12.08
CA THR A 8 2.09 2.55 -12.74
C THR A 8 3.25 3.37 -12.20
N VAL A 9 3.79 4.25 -13.02
CA VAL A 9 4.97 5.04 -12.66
C VAL A 9 4.83 6.49 -13.06
N PHE A 10 5.44 7.36 -12.27
CA PHE A 10 5.62 8.77 -12.61
C PHE A 10 6.91 9.25 -11.96
N ASN A 11 7.87 9.71 -12.75
CA ASN A 11 9.13 10.31 -12.31
C ASN A 11 9.94 9.47 -11.27
N ASN A 12 10.32 8.25 -11.66
CA ASN A 12 11.04 7.29 -10.82
C ASN A 12 12.34 6.73 -11.45
N ALA A 13 12.95 7.38 -12.45
CA ALA A 13 14.04 6.78 -13.22
C ALA A 13 15.19 6.16 -12.38
N PRO A 14 15.65 6.78 -11.27
CA PRO A 14 16.72 6.22 -10.43
C PRO A 14 16.45 4.87 -9.75
N THR A 15 15.19 4.45 -9.61
CA THR A 15 14.82 3.25 -8.83
C THR A 15 14.26 2.11 -9.68
N LEU A 16 14.02 2.36 -10.97
CA LEU A 16 13.34 1.43 -11.87
C LEU A 16 14.03 0.08 -11.96
N GLU A 17 15.34 0.07 -12.23
CA GLU A 17 16.09 -1.14 -12.50
C GLU A 17 16.07 -2.10 -11.31
N GLU A 18 16.43 -1.60 -10.12
CA GLU A 18 16.44 -2.43 -8.90
C GLU A 18 15.03 -2.91 -8.54
N SER A 19 14.00 -2.07 -8.75
CA SER A 19 12.61 -2.47 -8.51
C SER A 19 12.18 -3.59 -9.45
N VAL A 20 12.39 -3.43 -10.76
CA VAL A 20 12.05 -4.43 -11.79
C VAL A 20 12.81 -5.73 -11.57
N LYS A 21 14.13 -5.64 -11.35
CA LYS A 21 14.99 -6.80 -11.09
C LYS A 21 14.53 -7.60 -9.88
N SER A 22 14.10 -6.91 -8.81
CA SER A 22 13.69 -7.57 -7.56
C SER A 22 12.41 -8.39 -7.66
N VAL A 23 11.54 -8.10 -8.63
CA VAL A 23 10.28 -8.84 -8.86
C VAL A 23 10.36 -9.79 -10.07
N TRP A 24 11.43 -9.70 -10.86
CA TRP A 24 11.51 -10.43 -12.12
C TRP A 24 11.69 -11.94 -11.93
N ARG A 25 10.97 -12.70 -12.76
CA ARG A 25 11.06 -14.14 -12.95
C ARG A 25 10.76 -14.45 -14.42
N SER A 26 11.25 -15.59 -14.91
CA SER A 26 11.01 -16.02 -16.29
C SER A 26 9.55 -16.37 -16.61
N ASP A 27 8.75 -16.71 -15.59
CA ASP A 27 7.34 -17.09 -15.69
C ASP A 27 6.35 -15.94 -15.43
N VAL A 28 6.87 -14.71 -15.26
CA VAL A 28 6.09 -13.51 -14.97
C VAL A 28 6.02 -12.60 -16.21
N THR A 29 4.84 -12.06 -16.48
CA THR A 29 4.69 -10.87 -17.34
C THR A 29 4.65 -9.62 -16.46
N ILE A 30 5.47 -8.62 -16.75
CA ILE A 30 5.48 -7.37 -15.99
C ILE A 30 4.82 -6.27 -16.84
N VAL A 31 3.69 -5.72 -16.38
CA VAL A 31 2.94 -4.68 -17.12
C VAL A 31 3.09 -3.33 -16.43
N ILE A 32 3.68 -2.34 -17.11
CA ILE A 32 3.95 -1.02 -16.54
C ILE A 32 3.30 0.08 -17.38
N THR A 33 2.54 0.95 -16.71
CA THR A 33 1.97 2.16 -17.33
C THR A 33 2.67 3.41 -16.82
N ASP A 34 3.44 4.07 -17.68
CA ASP A 34 4.07 5.36 -17.42
C ASP A 34 3.08 6.52 -17.55
N ASN A 35 3.06 7.41 -16.57
CA ASN A 35 2.21 8.58 -16.50
C ASN A 35 2.83 9.78 -17.22
N TYR A 36 3.44 9.55 -18.39
CA TYR A 36 4.19 10.55 -19.14
C TYR A 36 5.26 11.22 -18.28
N SER A 37 6.15 10.41 -17.73
CA SER A 37 7.27 10.91 -16.92
C SER A 37 8.19 11.83 -17.73
N THR A 38 8.84 12.75 -17.02
CA THR A 38 9.71 13.77 -17.60
C THR A 38 11.17 13.63 -17.14
N ASP A 39 11.51 12.56 -16.42
CA ASP A 39 12.82 12.35 -15.77
C ASP A 39 13.59 11.16 -16.36
N SER A 40 13.40 10.85 -17.65
CA SER A 40 13.94 9.68 -18.37
C SER A 40 13.37 8.30 -17.97
N THR A 41 12.34 8.25 -17.11
CA THR A 41 11.70 6.99 -16.68
C THR A 41 11.28 6.13 -17.87
N TRP A 42 10.70 6.71 -18.92
CA TRP A 42 10.22 5.94 -20.07
C TRP A 42 11.37 5.33 -20.87
N GLU A 43 12.39 6.11 -21.16
CA GLU A 43 13.57 5.67 -21.91
C GLU A 43 14.25 4.52 -21.16
N ARG A 44 14.36 4.62 -19.82
CA ARG A 44 14.90 3.56 -18.99
C ARG A 44 14.03 2.30 -19.00
N LEU A 45 12.70 2.43 -19.00
CA LEU A 45 11.80 1.27 -19.14
C LEU A 45 11.98 0.57 -20.49
N LEU A 46 12.14 1.31 -21.58
CA LEU A 46 12.40 0.74 -22.91
C LEU A 46 13.70 -0.06 -22.96
N GLU A 47 14.74 0.42 -22.28
CA GLU A 47 16.01 -0.31 -22.14
C GLU A 47 15.81 -1.60 -21.32
N LEU A 48 15.17 -1.52 -20.15
CA LEU A 48 14.90 -2.69 -19.30
C LEU A 48 14.04 -3.76 -19.99
N ARG A 49 13.17 -3.36 -20.94
CA ARG A 49 12.35 -4.31 -21.72
C ARG A 49 13.18 -5.29 -22.55
N LYS A 50 14.44 -4.96 -22.87
CA LYS A 50 15.34 -5.86 -23.60
C LYS A 50 15.74 -7.08 -22.77
N ASP A 51 15.84 -6.90 -21.45
CA ASP A 51 16.34 -7.92 -20.51
C ASP A 51 15.21 -8.57 -19.70
N TYR A 52 14.11 -7.84 -19.50
CA TYR A 52 12.98 -8.28 -18.68
C TYR A 52 11.70 -8.35 -19.52
N ASN A 53 10.81 -9.30 -19.23
CA ASN A 53 9.53 -9.51 -19.95
C ASN A 53 8.52 -8.39 -19.64
N LEU A 54 8.83 -7.17 -20.10
CA LEU A 54 8.05 -5.96 -19.84
C LEU A 54 7.07 -5.67 -20.98
N VAL A 55 5.82 -5.41 -20.60
CA VAL A 55 4.80 -4.83 -21.45
C VAL A 55 4.58 -3.39 -20.99
N LEU A 56 4.84 -2.43 -21.88
CA LEU A 56 4.93 -1.02 -21.54
C LEU A 56 3.82 -0.22 -22.21
N TYR A 57 3.18 0.66 -21.44
CA TYR A 57 2.18 1.59 -21.93
C TYR A 57 2.42 3.01 -21.39
N ARG A 58 1.82 4.00 -22.03
CA ARG A 58 1.74 5.37 -21.50
C ARG A 58 0.29 5.80 -21.34
N LEU A 59 -0.05 6.37 -20.18
CA LEU A 59 -1.37 6.94 -19.92
C LEU A 59 -1.28 8.07 -18.89
N LYS A 60 -1.69 9.29 -19.29
CA LYS A 60 -1.81 10.41 -18.36
C LYS A 60 -2.98 10.15 -17.41
N SER A 61 -2.70 9.88 -16.15
CA SER A 61 -3.68 9.32 -15.20
C SER A 61 -3.36 9.62 -13.73
N THR A 62 -4.31 9.32 -12.84
CA THR A 62 -4.01 9.14 -11.41
C THR A 62 -3.34 7.77 -11.19
N ARG A 63 -2.79 7.57 -9.99
CA ARG A 63 -2.19 6.29 -9.62
C ARG A 63 -3.17 5.12 -9.76
N GLY A 64 -4.37 5.20 -9.19
CA GLY A 64 -5.36 4.14 -9.28
C GLY A 64 -5.77 3.85 -10.72
N LYS A 65 -6.02 4.89 -11.54
CA LYS A 65 -6.36 4.71 -12.96
C LYS A 65 -5.21 4.09 -13.76
N GLY A 66 -3.96 4.47 -13.49
CA GLY A 66 -2.78 3.87 -14.09
C GLY A 66 -2.63 2.38 -13.73
N ARG A 67 -2.79 2.02 -12.45
CA ARG A 67 -2.79 0.62 -12.00
C ARG A 67 -3.91 -0.21 -12.65
N GLY A 68 -5.12 0.36 -12.75
CA GLY A 68 -6.23 -0.27 -13.45
C GLY A 68 -5.97 -0.48 -14.95
N TYR A 69 -5.29 0.46 -15.60
CA TYR A 69 -4.90 0.32 -17.00
C TYR A 69 -3.87 -0.80 -17.19
N SER A 70 -2.84 -0.87 -16.35
CA SER A 70 -1.86 -1.98 -16.40
C SER A 70 -2.52 -3.34 -16.14
N LEU A 71 -3.38 -3.44 -15.12
CA LEU A 71 -4.08 -4.68 -14.80
C LEU A 71 -4.92 -5.22 -15.97
N LYS A 72 -5.60 -4.34 -16.73
CA LYS A 72 -6.41 -4.75 -17.88
C LYS A 72 -5.58 -5.43 -18.97
N HIS A 73 -4.31 -5.05 -19.11
CA HIS A 73 -3.36 -5.61 -20.07
C HIS A 73 -2.57 -6.80 -19.53
N CYS A 74 -2.78 -7.20 -18.27
CA CYS A 74 -2.32 -8.51 -17.81
C CYS A 74 -3.01 -9.63 -18.61
N PRO A 75 -2.33 -10.76 -18.87
CA PRO A 75 -2.94 -11.93 -19.48
C PRO A 75 -4.19 -12.39 -18.72
N GLU A 76 -5.18 -12.90 -19.45
CA GLU A 76 -6.40 -13.47 -18.84
C GLU A 76 -6.07 -14.64 -17.90
N ASN A 77 -6.86 -14.77 -16.84
CA ASN A 77 -6.72 -15.80 -15.81
C ASN A 77 -5.37 -15.78 -15.07
N SER A 78 -4.65 -14.66 -15.14
CA SER A 78 -3.38 -14.49 -14.43
C SER A 78 -3.59 -14.27 -12.92
N ILE A 79 -2.65 -14.79 -12.14
CA ILE A 79 -2.48 -14.37 -10.74
C ILE A 79 -1.72 -13.05 -10.76
N THR A 80 -2.29 -12.04 -10.10
CA THR A 80 -1.82 -10.67 -10.20
C THR A 80 -1.40 -10.10 -8.86
N THR A 81 -0.41 -9.23 -8.89
CA THR A 81 -0.01 -8.36 -7.77
C THR A 81 0.47 -7.04 -8.34
N TYR A 82 0.20 -5.94 -7.63
CA TYR A 82 0.78 -4.66 -7.99
C TYR A 82 2.10 -4.46 -7.24
N PHE A 83 2.99 -3.65 -7.83
CA PHE A 83 4.21 -3.24 -7.16
C PHE A 83 4.50 -1.76 -7.42
N ASP A 84 5.24 -1.13 -6.51
CA ASP A 84 5.71 0.24 -6.63
C ASP A 84 7.16 0.24 -7.13
N LEU A 85 7.45 1.17 -8.03
CA LEU A 85 8.74 1.26 -8.75
C LEU A 85 9.78 2.11 -8.02
N ASP A 86 9.63 2.27 -6.70
CA ASP A 86 10.62 2.84 -5.78
C ASP A 86 10.91 1.92 -4.60
N MET A 87 10.67 0.61 -4.77
CA MET A 87 10.85 -0.41 -3.75
C MET A 87 11.65 -1.60 -4.28
N ARG A 88 12.46 -2.21 -3.40
CA ARG A 88 13.12 -3.49 -3.65
C ARG A 88 12.37 -4.62 -2.96
N TYR A 89 11.81 -5.54 -3.73
CA TYR A 89 11.08 -6.69 -3.21
C TYR A 89 12.02 -7.81 -2.75
N ASN A 90 11.60 -8.54 -1.70
CA ASN A 90 12.42 -9.56 -1.05
C ASN A 90 11.85 -10.98 -1.25
N GLU A 91 12.47 -11.99 -0.64
CA GLU A 91 12.02 -13.39 -0.76
C GLU A 91 10.58 -13.64 -0.29
N SER A 92 10.09 -12.87 0.68
CA SER A 92 8.72 -13.00 1.19
C SER A 92 7.70 -12.64 0.11
N PHE A 93 7.99 -11.64 -0.74
CA PHE A 93 7.13 -11.31 -1.89
C PHE A 93 6.91 -12.53 -2.80
N HIS A 94 8.00 -13.19 -3.18
CA HIS A 94 7.97 -14.34 -4.09
C HIS A 94 7.29 -15.55 -3.47
N LYS A 95 7.59 -15.87 -2.21
CA LYS A 95 6.96 -16.98 -1.47
C LYS A 95 5.45 -16.81 -1.36
N ILE A 96 4.98 -15.59 -1.09
CA ILE A 96 3.55 -15.29 -0.99
C ILE A 96 2.87 -15.41 -2.35
N LEU A 97 3.51 -14.92 -3.42
CA LEU A 97 2.98 -15.04 -4.78
C LEU A 97 2.80 -16.50 -5.20
N GLU A 98 3.73 -17.38 -4.80
CA GLU A 98 3.68 -18.82 -5.06
C GLU A 98 2.64 -19.54 -4.20
N TRP A 99 2.56 -19.16 -2.92
CA TRP A 99 1.65 -19.77 -1.94
C TRP A 99 0.18 -19.40 -2.17
N ALA A 100 -0.12 -18.19 -2.63
CA ALA A 100 -1.47 -17.62 -2.63
C ALA A 100 -2.54 -18.63 -3.13
N PRO A 101 -3.56 -18.95 -2.31
CA PRO A 101 -4.52 -20.00 -2.62
C PRO A 101 -5.31 -19.68 -3.91
N ARG A 102 -5.28 -20.63 -4.84
CA ARG A 102 -5.75 -20.44 -6.23
C ARG A 102 -7.17 -20.91 -6.46
N ASP A 103 -7.69 -21.74 -5.57
CA ASP A 103 -9.05 -22.26 -5.56
C ASP A 103 -10.06 -21.19 -5.13
N LYS A 104 -9.61 -20.17 -4.38
CA LYS A 104 -10.46 -19.08 -3.93
C LYS A 104 -10.52 -17.95 -4.94
N LYS A 105 -11.68 -17.27 -4.96
CA LYS A 105 -11.91 -16.07 -5.79
C LYS A 105 -11.43 -14.79 -5.11
N ILE A 106 -10.81 -14.86 -3.93
CA ILE A 106 -10.63 -13.72 -3.05
C ILE A 106 -9.13 -13.40 -2.87
N LEU A 107 -8.85 -12.14 -2.55
CA LEU A 107 -7.53 -11.54 -2.43
C LEU A 107 -6.75 -12.04 -1.19
N VAL A 108 -5.43 -12.13 -1.31
CA VAL A 108 -4.48 -12.23 -0.19
C VAL A 108 -3.92 -10.85 0.09
N ASN A 109 -4.21 -10.29 1.25
CA ASN A 109 -3.81 -8.93 1.62
C ASN A 109 -2.44 -8.95 2.30
N LEU A 110 -1.57 -8.03 1.92
CA LEU A 110 -0.19 -7.91 2.40
C LEU A 110 0.03 -6.54 3.03
N VAL A 111 1.14 -6.39 3.75
CA VAL A 111 1.64 -5.06 4.10
C VAL A 111 2.05 -4.35 2.81
N ASN A 112 1.26 -3.35 2.38
CA ASN A 112 1.45 -2.56 1.15
C ASN A 112 1.36 -3.35 -0.17
N GLY A 113 0.50 -4.37 -0.24
CA GLY A 113 0.30 -5.11 -1.48
C GLY A 113 -0.82 -6.12 -1.38
N PHE A 114 -1.06 -6.83 -2.46
CA PHE A 114 -1.96 -7.97 -2.46
C PHE A 114 -1.68 -8.94 -3.61
N VAL A 115 -2.09 -10.20 -3.46
CA VAL A 115 -2.10 -11.20 -4.54
C VAL A 115 -3.54 -11.63 -4.81
N VAL A 116 -3.97 -11.62 -6.07
CA VAL A 116 -5.34 -11.96 -6.44
C VAL A 116 -5.45 -12.30 -7.93
N LYS A 117 -6.43 -13.13 -8.31
CA LYS A 117 -6.79 -13.32 -9.72
C LYS A 117 -7.19 -12.01 -10.38
N ARG A 118 -6.71 -11.79 -11.60
CA ARG A 118 -7.02 -10.59 -12.40
C ARG A 118 -8.52 -10.33 -12.46
N GLU A 119 -9.28 -11.36 -12.76
CA GLU A 119 -10.72 -11.32 -13.02
C GLU A 119 -11.48 -10.87 -11.77
N THR A 120 -11.07 -11.30 -10.58
CA THR A 120 -11.67 -10.86 -9.31
C THR A 120 -11.68 -9.33 -9.18
N ILE A 121 -10.57 -8.66 -9.49
CA ILE A 121 -10.52 -7.20 -9.42
C ILE A 121 -11.38 -6.58 -10.53
N LEU A 122 -11.31 -7.10 -11.75
CA LEU A 122 -12.02 -6.55 -12.89
C LEU A 122 -13.54 -6.66 -12.73
N GLU A 123 -14.05 -7.80 -12.26
CA GLU A 123 -15.47 -8.04 -11.94
C GLU A 123 -15.98 -7.07 -10.87
N LYS A 124 -15.11 -6.64 -9.95
CA LYS A 124 -15.45 -5.66 -8.91
C LYS A 124 -15.33 -4.20 -9.37
N GLY A 125 -14.97 -3.94 -10.62
CA GLY A 125 -14.87 -2.60 -11.19
C GLY A 125 -13.46 -2.01 -11.27
N SER A 126 -12.42 -2.85 -11.20
CA SER A 126 -11.01 -2.45 -11.29
C SER A 126 -10.58 -1.45 -10.19
N TRP A 127 -9.48 -0.74 -10.40
CA TRP A 127 -9.00 0.35 -9.53
C TRP A 127 -9.81 1.63 -9.74
N ARG A 128 -10.10 2.37 -8.65
CA ARG A 128 -10.76 3.68 -8.74
C ARG A 128 -9.79 4.76 -9.21
N ASP A 129 -10.35 5.83 -9.78
CA ASP A 129 -9.60 7.03 -10.18
C ASP A 129 -9.26 7.88 -8.94
N LEU A 130 -8.28 7.40 -8.17
CA LEU A 130 -7.76 8.00 -6.94
C LEU A 130 -6.24 8.08 -7.03
N ASN A 131 -5.65 9.18 -6.54
CA ASN A 131 -4.19 9.31 -6.45
C ASN A 131 -3.62 8.90 -5.08
N ARG A 132 -4.47 8.84 -4.04
CA ARG A 132 -4.13 8.42 -2.68
C ARG A 132 -5.27 7.58 -2.11
N ALA A 133 -4.93 6.66 -1.21
CA ALA A 133 -5.85 5.70 -0.58
C ALA A 133 -6.57 4.77 -1.58
N GLU A 134 -6.02 4.63 -2.79
CA GLU A 134 -6.53 3.72 -3.82
C GLU A 134 -6.32 2.25 -3.46
N ASP A 135 -5.26 1.97 -2.70
CA ASP A 135 -4.91 0.67 -2.11
C ASP A 135 -5.91 0.25 -1.01
N TRP A 136 -6.22 1.14 -0.08
CA TRP A 136 -7.23 0.89 0.96
C TRP A 136 -8.63 0.71 0.35
N GLU A 137 -8.98 1.52 -0.65
CA GLU A 137 -10.27 1.42 -1.33
C GLU A 137 -10.45 0.06 -2.02
N ILE A 138 -9.44 -0.39 -2.79
CA ILE A 138 -9.58 -1.63 -3.55
C ILE A 138 -9.62 -2.86 -2.61
N VAL A 139 -8.77 -2.90 -1.59
CA VAL A 139 -8.75 -4.02 -0.63
C VAL A 139 -10.07 -4.10 0.14
N SER A 140 -10.59 -2.97 0.62
CA SER A 140 -11.87 -2.93 1.35
C SER A 140 -13.08 -3.26 0.47
N ARG A 141 -13.07 -2.89 -0.82
CA ARG A 141 -14.16 -3.20 -1.76
C ARG A 141 -14.14 -4.64 -2.24
N VAL A 142 -12.96 -5.15 -2.60
CA VAL A 142 -12.82 -6.51 -3.13
C VAL A 142 -12.99 -7.53 -1.99
N GLY A 143 -12.47 -7.21 -0.80
CA GLY A 143 -12.39 -8.13 0.32
C GLY A 143 -11.23 -9.13 0.15
N PHE A 144 -10.80 -9.73 1.26
CA PHE A 144 -9.67 -10.67 1.31
C PHE A 144 -9.93 -11.81 2.28
N ASP A 145 -9.43 -13.00 2.01
CA ASP A 145 -9.63 -14.18 2.88
C ASP A 145 -8.48 -14.37 3.85
N TYR A 146 -7.30 -13.92 3.44
CA TYR A 146 -6.06 -14.07 4.18
C TYR A 146 -5.36 -12.74 4.27
N PHE A 147 -4.78 -12.48 5.43
CA PHE A 147 -3.83 -11.40 5.62
C PHE A 147 -2.48 -12.00 6.03
N VAL A 148 -1.43 -11.66 5.27
CA VAL A 148 -0.07 -12.13 5.52
C VAL A 148 0.75 -10.96 6.08
N PRO A 149 1.10 -10.97 7.39
CA PRO A 149 1.83 -9.90 8.07
C PRO A 149 3.34 -9.95 7.75
N ALA A 150 3.70 -9.99 6.47
CA ALA A 150 5.09 -10.03 6.02
C ALA A 150 5.50 -8.69 5.43
N LEU A 151 6.67 -8.19 5.83
CA LEU A 151 7.36 -7.15 5.09
C LEU A 151 7.93 -7.75 3.79
N ILE A 152 7.38 -7.31 2.66
CA ILE A 152 7.72 -7.83 1.33
C ILE A 152 8.74 -6.99 0.56
N HIS A 153 9.12 -5.82 1.09
CA HIS A 153 9.94 -4.86 0.36
C HIS A 153 10.83 -4.00 1.28
N ALA A 154 11.80 -3.32 0.67
CA ALA A 154 12.59 -2.24 1.23
C ALA A 154 12.39 -0.97 0.38
N GLU A 155 12.44 0.22 0.99
CA GLU A 155 12.37 1.49 0.28
C GLU A 155 13.73 1.77 -0.39
N LEU A 156 13.72 2.13 -1.68
CA LEU A 156 14.93 2.51 -2.42
C LEU A 156 15.26 4.00 -2.29
N ARG A 157 14.37 4.79 -1.68
CA ARG A 157 14.56 6.24 -1.48
C ARG A 157 14.40 6.62 -0.02
N ASN A 158 15.30 7.49 0.43
CA ASN A 158 15.28 8.12 1.75
C ASN A 158 14.94 9.62 1.56
N GLU A 159 13.65 9.94 1.40
CA GLU A 159 13.19 11.31 1.15
C GLU A 159 11.96 11.67 1.99
N LEU A 160 12.09 12.71 2.84
CA LEU A 160 11.00 13.22 3.69
C LEU A 160 9.86 13.91 2.91
N ALA A 161 10.16 14.49 1.74
CA ALA A 161 9.21 15.32 0.99
C ALA A 161 8.90 14.76 -0.40
N ARG A 162 8.57 13.46 -0.48
CA ARG A 162 8.32 12.71 -1.74
C ARG A 162 7.40 13.43 -2.74
N GLU A 163 6.42 14.20 -2.28
CA GLU A 163 5.46 14.92 -3.15
C GLU A 163 6.08 16.10 -3.90
N LYS A 164 7.16 16.74 -3.39
CA LYS A 164 7.81 17.89 -4.04
C LYS A 164 8.49 17.52 -5.36
N ARG A 165 8.79 16.24 -5.57
CA ARG A 165 9.30 15.69 -6.82
C ARG A 165 8.28 15.78 -7.96
N TYR A 166 7.00 15.61 -7.65
CA TYR A 166 5.95 15.53 -8.66
C TYR A 166 5.38 16.89 -9.05
N ALA A 167 5.52 17.89 -8.19
CA ALA A 167 5.04 19.23 -8.48
C ALA A 167 5.77 20.29 -7.62
N LYS A 168 5.95 21.48 -8.20
CA LYS A 168 6.53 22.66 -7.54
C LYS A 168 5.53 23.83 -7.59
N GLY A 169 5.69 24.81 -6.69
CA GLY A 169 4.86 26.02 -6.65
C GLY A 169 3.37 25.74 -6.47
N LEU A 170 2.50 26.45 -7.19
CA LEU A 170 1.04 26.29 -7.10
C LEU A 170 0.55 24.87 -7.44
N LYS A 171 1.22 24.18 -8.37
CA LYS A 171 0.89 22.79 -8.74
C LYS A 171 1.05 21.84 -7.56
N TYR A 172 2.01 22.10 -6.67
CA TYR A 172 2.20 21.31 -5.45
C TYR A 172 1.01 21.41 -4.51
N TYR A 173 0.51 22.62 -4.25
CA TYR A 173 -0.65 22.83 -3.39
C TYR A 173 -1.94 22.22 -3.98
N GLY A 174 -2.15 22.38 -5.30
CA GLY A 174 -3.26 21.73 -6.00
C GLY A 174 -3.21 20.21 -5.87
N ARG A 175 -2.03 19.60 -6.01
CA ARG A 175 -1.83 18.16 -5.81
C ARG A 175 -2.08 17.73 -4.37
N ARG A 176 -1.61 18.49 -3.37
CA ARG A 176 -1.86 18.21 -1.95
C ARG A 176 -3.36 18.27 -1.62
N PHE A 177 -4.07 19.24 -2.17
CA PHE A 177 -5.51 19.34 -2.01
C PHE A 177 -6.25 18.16 -2.66
N LYS A 178 -5.91 17.81 -3.91
CA LYS A 178 -6.45 16.60 -4.56
C LYS A 178 -6.20 15.34 -3.74
N ASN A 179 -4.97 15.15 -3.24
CA ASN A 179 -4.63 14.01 -2.38
C ASN A 179 -5.49 13.96 -1.12
N LYS A 180 -5.81 15.11 -0.52
CA LYS A 180 -6.70 15.17 0.63
C LYS A 180 -8.12 14.72 0.28
N LEU A 181 -8.67 15.20 -0.84
CA LEU A 181 -9.98 14.75 -1.31
C LEU A 181 -9.98 13.24 -1.57
N ASP A 182 -8.95 12.73 -2.23
CA ASP A 182 -8.81 11.30 -2.53
C ASP A 182 -8.67 10.45 -1.26
N VAL A 183 -7.98 10.93 -0.22
CA VAL A 183 -7.92 10.26 1.09
C VAL A 183 -9.31 10.17 1.74
N ILE A 184 -10.07 11.27 1.75
CA ILE A 184 -11.44 11.28 2.31
C ILE A 184 -12.32 10.27 1.55
N ARG A 185 -12.23 10.28 0.22
CA ARG A 185 -13.03 9.42 -0.66
C ARG A 185 -12.62 7.94 -0.55
N GLY A 186 -11.33 7.65 -0.62
CA GLY A 186 -10.77 6.30 -0.65
C GLY A 186 -10.78 5.61 0.71
N LEU A 187 -10.61 6.35 1.81
CA LEU A 187 -10.81 5.80 3.16
C LEU A 187 -12.29 5.74 3.55
N GLY A 188 -13.20 6.32 2.77
CA GLY A 188 -14.63 6.24 3.06
C GLY A 188 -15.05 7.07 4.29
N TYR A 189 -14.39 8.20 4.56
CA TYR A 189 -14.63 8.99 5.76
C TYR A 189 -16.02 9.63 5.77
N ASN A 190 -16.70 9.51 6.91
CA ASN A 190 -17.86 10.34 7.25
C ASN A 190 -17.42 11.55 8.10
N TRP A 191 -18.37 12.38 8.54
CA TRP A 191 -18.04 13.56 9.35
C TRP A 191 -17.42 13.22 10.72
N SER A 192 -17.84 12.12 11.36
CA SER A 192 -17.19 11.66 12.60
C SER A 192 -15.75 11.20 12.37
N ASP A 193 -15.47 10.46 11.29
CA ASP A 193 -14.12 10.05 10.91
C ASP A 193 -13.23 11.29 10.67
N MET A 194 -13.78 12.33 10.03
CA MET A 194 -13.07 13.61 9.84
C MET A 194 -12.69 14.27 11.17
N LYS A 195 -13.57 14.22 12.18
CA LYS A 195 -13.26 14.77 13.51
C LYS A 195 -12.17 13.97 14.23
N ILE A 196 -12.17 12.65 14.07
CA ILE A 196 -11.18 11.75 14.69
C ILE A 196 -9.82 11.92 14.01
N ALA A 197 -9.77 11.71 12.69
CA ALA A 197 -8.53 11.70 11.90
C ALA A 197 -7.81 13.07 11.90
N TYR A 198 -8.54 14.17 12.09
CA TYR A 198 -7.99 15.51 12.13
C TYR A 198 -8.18 16.19 13.50
N SER A 199 -8.34 15.39 14.56
CA SER A 199 -8.58 15.88 15.93
C SER A 199 -7.51 16.84 16.43
N GLN A 200 -6.25 16.61 16.09
CA GLN A 200 -5.09 17.42 16.51
C GLN A 200 -4.93 18.73 15.72
N HIS A 201 -5.71 18.96 14.67
CA HIS A 201 -5.61 20.20 13.88
C HIS A 201 -6.31 21.37 14.56
N SER A 202 -5.84 22.60 14.29
CA SER A 202 -6.43 23.83 14.82
C SER A 202 -7.88 24.03 14.35
N ILE A 203 -8.67 24.77 15.14
CA ILE A 203 -10.06 25.10 14.81
C ILE A 203 -10.17 25.78 13.44
N PRO A 204 -9.35 26.81 13.10
CA PRO A 204 -9.39 27.41 11.77
C PRO A 204 -9.14 26.41 10.65
N TYR A 205 -8.19 25.47 10.83
CA TYR A 205 -7.92 24.44 9.82
C TYR A 205 -9.12 23.51 9.61
N LYS A 206 -9.80 23.13 10.70
CA LYS A 206 -11.00 22.29 10.63
C LYS A 206 -12.13 23.00 9.88
N ILE A 207 -12.33 24.29 10.12
CA ILE A 207 -13.39 25.08 9.47
C ILE A 207 -13.05 25.36 8.01
N PHE A 208 -11.88 25.95 7.73
CA PHE A 208 -11.57 26.47 6.40
C PHE A 208 -10.96 25.45 5.45
N VAL A 209 -10.46 24.32 5.96
CA VAL A 209 -9.86 23.27 5.11
C VAL A 209 -10.66 21.97 5.19
N ASN A 210 -10.91 21.42 6.39
CA ASN A 210 -11.56 20.11 6.50
C ASN A 210 -13.02 20.13 6.04
N ALA A 211 -13.82 21.09 6.49
CA ALA A 211 -15.24 21.16 6.13
C ALA A 211 -15.44 21.31 4.61
N PRO A 212 -14.81 22.28 3.91
CA PRO A 212 -14.91 22.37 2.45
C PRO A 212 -14.41 21.12 1.74
N SER A 213 -13.29 20.54 2.19
CA SER A 213 -12.75 19.30 1.60
C SER A 213 -13.75 18.14 1.71
N PHE A 214 -14.44 18.01 2.85
CA PHE A 214 -15.44 16.97 3.06
C PHE A 214 -16.67 17.18 2.16
N VAL A 215 -17.18 18.41 2.08
CA VAL A 215 -18.32 18.74 1.19
C VAL A 215 -17.98 18.41 -0.26
N LEU A 216 -16.81 18.83 -0.74
CA LEU A 216 -16.35 18.53 -2.10
C LEU A 216 -16.15 17.03 -2.33
N ALA A 217 -15.53 16.32 -1.39
CA ALA A 217 -15.38 14.87 -1.47
C ALA A 217 -16.73 14.14 -1.53
N LYS A 218 -17.73 14.61 -0.76
CA LYS A 218 -19.10 14.08 -0.79
C LYS A 218 -19.77 14.28 -2.15
N LEU A 219 -19.63 15.47 -2.74
CA LEU A 219 -20.13 15.76 -4.10
C LEU A 219 -19.44 14.88 -5.16
N MET A 220 -18.15 14.58 -4.99
CA MET A 220 -17.38 13.70 -5.88
C MET A 220 -17.64 12.19 -5.65
N GLY A 221 -18.45 11.84 -4.66
CA GLY A 221 -18.68 10.46 -4.22
C GLY A 221 -17.57 9.93 -3.31
N ILE A 222 -17.98 9.38 -2.17
CA ILE A 222 -17.12 8.76 -1.16
C ILE A 222 -17.27 7.23 -1.26
N TYR A 223 -16.15 6.51 -1.36
CA TYR A 223 -16.12 5.06 -1.50
C TYR A 223 -16.05 4.41 -0.13
N ARG A 224 -17.17 4.34 0.59
CA ARG A 224 -17.24 3.67 1.89
C ARG A 224 -17.74 2.22 1.70
N ASN A 225 -16.89 1.26 2.03
CA ASN A 225 -17.17 -0.17 1.82
C ASN A 225 -17.58 -0.90 3.10
N TYR A 226 -17.19 -0.38 4.27
CA TYR A 226 -17.66 -0.87 5.58
C TYR A 226 -18.77 0.05 6.11
N LYS A 227 -19.85 -0.53 6.67
CA LYS A 227 -20.97 0.26 7.19
C LYS A 227 -20.56 0.97 8.48
N GLU A 228 -20.01 0.20 9.41
CA GLU A 228 -19.69 0.61 10.78
C GLU A 228 -18.39 1.42 10.85
N TYR A 229 -17.42 1.09 9.99
CA TYR A 229 -16.08 1.65 10.04
C TYR A 229 -15.70 2.36 8.74
N ASN A 230 -14.73 3.28 8.80
CA ASN A 230 -14.04 3.70 7.57
C ASN A 230 -13.20 2.52 7.02
N ASN A 231 -12.80 2.63 5.74
CA ASN A 231 -12.12 1.53 5.05
C ASN A 231 -10.80 1.14 5.71
N GLY A 232 -10.05 2.10 6.28
CA GLY A 232 -8.80 1.81 6.98
C GLY A 232 -9.04 0.96 8.23
N VAL A 233 -9.94 1.41 9.11
CA VAL A 233 -10.31 0.71 10.34
C VAL A 233 -10.87 -0.68 10.03
N GLY A 234 -11.86 -0.77 9.13
CA GLY A 234 -12.49 -2.05 8.77
C GLY A 234 -11.50 -3.06 8.17
N THR A 235 -10.57 -2.59 7.34
CA THR A 235 -9.51 -3.43 6.76
C THR A 235 -8.55 -3.94 7.83
N ILE A 236 -8.13 -3.09 8.78
CA ILE A 236 -7.22 -3.50 9.87
C ILE A 236 -7.89 -4.54 10.78
N LEU A 237 -9.15 -4.32 11.16
CA LEU A 237 -9.90 -5.30 11.98
C LEU A 237 -10.07 -6.63 11.23
N SER A 238 -10.42 -6.57 9.94
CA SER A 238 -10.50 -7.77 9.09
C SER A 238 -9.13 -8.47 8.95
N ALA A 239 -8.04 -7.70 8.92
CA ALA A 239 -6.68 -8.23 8.81
C ALA A 239 -6.26 -8.97 10.07
N LEU A 240 -6.63 -8.48 11.26
CA LEU A 240 -6.44 -9.22 12.51
C LEU A 240 -7.21 -10.54 12.47
N ASP A 241 -8.50 -10.50 12.11
CA ASP A 241 -9.33 -11.71 12.16
C ASP A 241 -8.87 -12.77 11.15
N ARG A 242 -8.39 -12.36 9.97
CA ARG A 242 -7.96 -13.23 8.85
C ARG A 242 -6.44 -13.42 8.74
N MET A 243 -5.69 -13.04 9.77
CA MET A 243 -4.24 -13.20 9.82
C MET A 243 -3.84 -14.67 9.82
N ILE A 244 -2.77 -15.00 9.10
CA ILE A 244 -2.08 -16.29 9.22
C ILE A 244 -0.68 -16.09 9.79
N ASP A 245 -0.13 -17.14 10.42
CA ASP A 245 1.26 -17.13 10.85
C ASP A 245 2.20 -17.34 9.64
N LEU A 246 3.30 -16.59 9.59
CA LEU A 246 4.30 -16.70 8.53
C LEU A 246 4.93 -18.10 8.44
N LYS A 247 4.97 -18.83 9.56
CA LYS A 247 5.45 -20.22 9.61
C LYS A 247 4.61 -21.17 8.77
N GLU A 248 3.30 -20.92 8.65
CA GLU A 248 2.38 -21.74 7.85
C GLU A 248 2.75 -21.73 6.36
N ILE A 249 3.51 -20.72 5.92
CA ILE A 249 3.85 -20.50 4.52
C ILE A 249 5.38 -20.45 4.30
N GLY A 250 6.17 -20.92 5.27
CA GLY A 250 7.62 -21.03 5.16
C GLY A 250 8.38 -19.70 5.09
N ILE A 251 7.81 -18.62 5.65
CA ILE A 251 8.45 -17.32 5.77
C ILE A 251 9.02 -17.15 7.18
N ASN A 252 10.24 -16.63 7.27
CA ASN A 252 10.92 -16.43 8.54
C ASN A 252 10.27 -15.29 9.33
N ASP A 253 10.10 -15.48 10.64
CA ASP A 253 9.54 -14.49 11.58
C ASP A 253 10.27 -13.14 11.59
N LYS A 254 11.52 -13.06 11.11
CA LYS A 254 12.23 -11.79 10.90
C LYS A 254 11.53 -10.84 9.91
N TYR A 255 10.69 -11.37 9.02
CA TYR A 255 9.87 -10.56 8.13
C TYR A 255 8.51 -10.21 8.73
N PHE A 256 8.18 -10.68 9.92
CA PHE A 256 6.91 -10.37 10.55
C PHE A 256 6.80 -8.87 10.84
N LEU A 257 5.79 -8.25 10.23
CA LEU A 257 5.43 -6.86 10.48
C LEU A 257 3.92 -6.71 10.44
N PHE A 258 3.36 -6.21 11.54
CA PHE A 258 2.02 -5.67 11.57
C PHE A 258 2.09 -4.23 12.08
N GLY A 259 1.32 -3.30 11.52
CA GLY A 259 1.39 -1.92 11.98
C GLY A 259 0.96 -0.89 10.95
N GLY A 260 1.21 0.37 11.27
CA GLY A 260 0.84 1.50 10.44
C GLY A 260 1.13 2.84 11.12
N TYR A 261 0.43 3.88 10.71
CA TYR A 261 0.60 5.22 11.27
C TYR A 261 0.03 5.29 12.69
N TRP A 262 0.88 5.54 13.69
CA TRP A 262 0.55 5.59 15.11
C TRP A 262 -0.64 6.53 15.38
N GLY A 263 -0.62 7.73 14.82
CA GLY A 263 -1.69 8.72 15.02
C GLY A 263 -3.06 8.23 14.55
N PHE A 264 -3.11 7.43 13.48
CA PHE A 264 -4.36 6.80 13.03
C PHE A 264 -4.78 5.69 13.98
N PHE A 265 -3.85 4.81 14.36
CA PHE A 265 -4.16 3.66 15.22
C PHE A 265 -4.67 4.13 16.59
N SER A 266 -3.95 5.06 17.21
CA SER A 266 -4.32 5.64 18.51
C SER A 266 -5.66 6.38 18.44
N ALA A 267 -5.92 7.17 17.39
CA ALA A 267 -7.16 7.93 17.26
C ALA A 267 -8.42 7.03 17.17
N TYR A 268 -8.28 5.81 16.68
CA TYR A 268 -9.36 4.82 16.61
C TYR A 268 -9.26 3.71 17.67
N ASN A 269 -8.38 3.85 18.67
CA ASN A 269 -8.07 2.81 19.69
C ASN A 269 -7.70 1.44 19.09
N LEU A 270 -7.17 1.42 17.87
CA LEU A 270 -6.77 0.18 17.20
C LEU A 270 -5.57 -0.45 17.87
N ASP A 271 -4.64 0.35 18.38
CA ASP A 271 -3.46 -0.12 19.09
C ASP A 271 -3.85 -1.03 20.27
N LYS A 272 -4.85 -0.66 21.07
CA LYS A 272 -5.34 -1.49 22.18
C LYS A 272 -5.96 -2.81 21.70
N ILE A 273 -6.80 -2.75 20.67
CA ILE A 273 -7.43 -3.94 20.08
C ILE A 273 -6.35 -4.91 19.53
N ILE A 274 -5.29 -4.37 18.95
CA ILE A 274 -4.18 -5.15 18.40
C ILE A 274 -3.35 -5.75 19.54
N ASP A 275 -3.04 -4.97 20.57
CA ASP A 275 -2.29 -5.44 21.75
C ASP A 275 -2.97 -6.66 22.39
N GLU A 276 -4.31 -6.65 22.47
CA GLU A 276 -5.10 -7.76 23.01
C GLU A 276 -5.16 -8.97 22.07
N LYS A 277 -5.43 -8.75 20.77
CA LYS A 277 -5.72 -9.84 19.83
C LYS A 277 -4.47 -10.47 19.22
N LEU A 278 -3.46 -9.67 18.90
CA LEU A 278 -2.33 -10.11 18.08
C LEU A 278 -1.53 -11.26 18.74
N PRO A 279 -1.19 -11.20 20.05
CA PRO A 279 -0.40 -12.26 20.68
C PRO A 279 -1.06 -13.64 20.64
N SER A 280 -2.40 -13.69 20.73
CA SER A 280 -3.15 -14.95 20.66
C SER A 280 -3.14 -15.60 19.27
N LYS A 281 -2.87 -14.81 18.22
CA LYS A 281 -2.89 -15.28 16.82
C LYS A 281 -1.53 -15.74 16.33
N VAL A 282 -0.47 -15.02 16.71
CA VAL A 282 0.87 -15.22 16.13
C VAL A 282 1.95 -15.45 17.19
N GLY A 283 1.55 -15.63 18.44
CA GLY A 283 2.44 -15.77 19.58
C GLY A 283 3.08 -14.44 19.99
N ARG A 284 4.21 -14.54 20.70
CA ARG A 284 4.88 -13.36 21.28
C ARG A 284 5.30 -12.35 20.21
N VAL A 285 4.91 -11.10 20.43
CA VAL A 285 5.28 -9.94 19.61
C VAL A 285 5.84 -8.83 20.49
N ARG A 286 6.58 -7.91 19.87
CA ARG A 286 7.13 -6.69 20.49
C ARG A 286 6.49 -5.48 19.83
N LYS A 287 6.03 -4.52 20.62
CA LYS A 287 5.44 -3.26 20.15
C LYS A 287 6.51 -2.19 20.09
N LEU A 288 6.66 -1.56 18.94
CA LEU A 288 7.59 -0.46 18.69
C LEU A 288 6.83 0.79 18.23
N ILE A 289 7.19 1.93 18.82
CA ILE A 289 6.77 3.26 18.32
C ILE A 289 8.01 4.01 17.90
N CYS A 290 8.03 4.47 16.66
CA CYS A 290 9.20 5.08 16.07
C CYS A 290 9.03 6.58 15.80
N ASN A 291 10.15 7.28 15.64
CA ASN A 291 10.20 8.71 15.34
C ASN A 291 9.70 9.08 13.92
N ASP A 292 9.33 8.10 13.10
CA ASP A 292 8.60 8.29 11.84
C ASP A 292 7.07 8.20 12.00
N ASP A 293 6.57 8.32 13.24
CA ASP A 293 5.18 8.11 13.65
C ASP A 293 4.64 6.71 13.32
N GLY A 294 5.51 5.72 13.11
CA GLY A 294 5.10 4.34 12.85
C GLY A 294 4.90 3.52 14.12
N LEU A 295 3.73 2.90 14.25
CA LEU A 295 3.45 1.79 15.17
C LEU A 295 3.77 0.47 14.48
N ARG A 296 4.60 -0.36 15.08
CA ARG A 296 5.04 -1.63 14.50
C ARG A 296 5.03 -2.75 15.53
N TYR A 297 4.57 -3.92 15.12
CA TYR A 297 4.60 -5.15 15.87
C TYR A 297 5.53 -6.13 15.15
N ILE A 298 6.53 -6.64 15.86
CA ILE A 298 7.55 -7.57 15.34
C ILE A 298 7.67 -8.81 16.20
N LYS A 299 8.19 -9.89 15.62
CA LYS A 299 8.50 -11.12 16.38
C LYS A 299 9.96 -11.21 16.83
N THR A 300 10.91 -10.66 16.07
CA THR A 300 12.35 -10.80 16.35
C THR A 300 13.08 -9.46 16.28
N LEU A 301 14.20 -9.32 17.00
CA LEU A 301 15.05 -8.12 16.93
C LEU A 301 15.70 -7.97 15.55
N ASP A 302 16.05 -9.07 14.87
CA ASP A 302 16.50 -9.02 13.47
C ASP A 302 15.43 -8.40 12.55
N GLY A 303 14.16 -8.58 12.89
CA GLY A 303 13.05 -7.92 12.20
C GLY A 303 13.07 -6.41 12.33
N PHE A 304 13.68 -5.86 13.39
CA PHE A 304 13.88 -4.43 13.53
C PHE A 304 14.84 -3.87 12.48
N ASP A 305 15.95 -4.55 12.21
CA ASP A 305 16.89 -4.12 11.17
C ASP A 305 16.28 -4.22 9.77
N ILE A 306 15.43 -5.22 9.55
CA ILE A 306 14.64 -5.36 8.32
C ILE A 306 13.63 -4.21 8.17
N ILE A 307 12.96 -3.80 9.25
CA ILE A 307 12.04 -2.65 9.24
C ILE A 307 12.73 -1.34 8.87
N LYS A 308 13.97 -1.11 9.33
CA LYS A 308 14.72 0.09 8.95
C LYS A 308 14.81 0.21 7.43
N LEU A 309 14.98 -0.93 6.73
CA LEU A 309 15.03 -0.95 5.27
C LEU A 309 13.73 -0.48 4.61
N ALA A 310 12.58 -0.60 5.28
CA ALA A 310 11.28 -0.18 4.79
C ALA A 310 10.83 1.20 5.30
N SER A 311 11.64 1.87 6.12
CA SER A 311 11.36 3.24 6.55
C SER A 311 12.06 4.25 5.65
N PHE A 312 11.36 5.34 5.34
CA PHE A 312 11.97 6.52 4.73
C PHE A 312 12.96 7.23 5.66
N LEU A 313 13.03 6.87 6.95
CA LEU A 313 14.04 7.33 7.91
C LEU A 313 15.13 6.29 8.18
N LYS A 314 15.33 5.28 7.32
CA LYS A 314 16.24 4.13 7.51
C LYS A 314 17.42 4.34 8.47
N ASP A 315 18.29 5.32 8.21
CA ASP A 315 19.53 5.57 8.98
C ASP A 315 19.33 6.39 10.27
N LYS A 316 18.14 6.95 10.46
CA LYS A 316 17.73 7.81 11.58
C LYS A 316 16.52 7.24 12.31
N LEU A 317 16.12 6.01 12.01
CA LEU A 317 14.94 5.40 12.58
C LEU A 317 15.24 4.99 14.02
N GLU A 318 14.60 5.67 14.95
CA GLU A 318 14.69 5.41 16.38
C GLU A 318 13.32 4.96 16.88
N CYS A 319 13.30 3.90 17.69
CA CYS A 319 12.06 3.33 18.19
C CYS A 319 12.16 3.04 19.69
N LYS A 320 11.04 3.26 20.37
CA LYS A 320 10.83 2.87 21.77
C LYS A 320 10.07 1.56 21.78
N GLU A 321 10.59 0.57 22.51
CA GLU A 321 9.92 -0.70 22.73
C GLU A 321 8.95 -0.60 23.91
N PHE A 322 7.79 -1.24 23.76
CA PHE A 322 6.77 -1.37 24.78
C PHE A 322 6.48 -2.85 25.00
N ASN A 323 6.39 -3.24 26.26
CA ASN A 323 5.99 -4.59 26.63
C ASN A 323 4.48 -4.76 26.40
N LEU A 324 4.11 -5.92 25.85
CA LEU A 324 2.75 -6.36 25.60
C LEU A 324 2.34 -7.45 26.59
#